data_AF-A0A6J5FS56-F1
#
_entry.id   AF-A0A6J5FS56-F1
#
_cell.length_a   1.000
_cell.length_b   1.000
_cell.length_c   1.000
_cell.angle_alpha   90.00
_cell.angle_beta   90.00
_cell.angle_gamma   90.00
#
_symmetry.space_group_name_H-M   'P 1'
#
loop_
_entity.id
_entity.type
_entity.pdbx_description
1 polymer ?
#
loop_
_entity_poly.entity_id
_entity_poly.type
_entity_poly.pdbx_seq_one_letter_code
_entity_poly.pdbx_strand_id
1 'polypeptide(L)'
;MRQSARADNSSYLKAAREAFRLSSGHLDQLGAIENVNSMLTKVYALASDDGLPIYDSRVAAAMASLVELFRIKTRRAWRQVPARLLFPTMDASARRKLIGLDTGALMSKGASMYYTQPDMPARWASAKLRLGWIAEDLLRQAPQLLSAQPHSRLHAFEASLFVIGYDVRCLAGNLSGAQAIDAK
;
A
#
# COMPACT_ATOMS: atom_id res chain seq x y z
N MET A 1 -19.01 -28.63 15.50
CA MET A 1 -18.21 -29.11 14.35
C MET A 1 -18.89 -28.63 13.07
N ARG A 2 -18.55 -27.42 12.58
CA ARG A 2 -19.17 -26.86 11.36
C ARG A 2 -18.26 -27.16 10.16
N GLN A 3 -18.58 -28.24 9.45
CA GLN A 3 -18.28 -28.33 8.02
C GLN A 3 -19.16 -27.28 7.33
N SER A 4 -18.57 -26.16 6.93
CA SER A 4 -19.22 -25.24 5.98
C SER A 4 -18.64 -25.54 4.61
N ALA A 5 -19.52 -25.75 3.64
CA ALA A 5 -19.20 -26.08 2.26
C ALA A 5 -18.06 -25.20 1.75
N ARG A 6 -16.99 -25.83 1.23
CA ARG A 6 -15.96 -25.14 0.44
C ARG A 6 -16.68 -24.46 -0.71
N ALA A 7 -16.86 -23.14 -0.63
CA ALA A 7 -17.08 -22.34 -1.82
C ALA A 7 -15.97 -22.73 -2.81
N ASP A 8 -16.34 -23.03 -4.05
CA ASP A 8 -15.37 -23.31 -5.11
C ASP A 8 -14.34 -22.17 -5.12
N ASN A 9 -13.05 -22.50 -4.99
CA ASN A 9 -11.96 -21.52 -4.99
C ASN A 9 -12.06 -20.56 -6.20
N SER A 10 -12.58 -21.04 -7.33
CA SER A 10 -12.84 -20.20 -8.51
C SER A 10 -13.92 -19.14 -8.24
N SER A 11 -15.03 -19.53 -7.60
CA SER A 11 -16.11 -18.60 -7.22
C SER A 11 -15.63 -17.55 -6.22
N TYR A 12 -14.81 -17.96 -5.25
CA TYR A 12 -14.20 -17.05 -4.29
C TYR A 12 -13.24 -16.06 -4.96
N LEU A 13 -12.34 -16.54 -5.82
CA LEU A 13 -11.40 -15.66 -6.51
C LEU A 13 -12.11 -14.67 -7.44
N LYS A 14 -13.22 -15.06 -8.07
CA LYS A 14 -14.05 -14.12 -8.86
C LYS A 14 -14.67 -13.04 -7.98
N ALA A 15 -15.22 -13.42 -6.82
CA ALA A 15 -15.78 -12.46 -5.87
C ALA A 15 -14.71 -11.51 -5.30
N ALA A 16 -13.55 -12.05 -4.92
CA ALA A 16 -12.42 -11.25 -4.45
C ALA A 16 -11.91 -10.31 -5.54
N ARG A 17 -11.83 -10.76 -6.80
CA ARG A 17 -11.45 -9.91 -7.94
C ARG A 17 -12.43 -8.74 -8.11
N GLU A 18 -13.73 -9.01 -8.06
CA GLU A 18 -14.75 -7.95 -8.18
C GLU A 18 -14.67 -6.95 -7.02
N ALA A 19 -14.52 -7.44 -5.79
CA ALA A 19 -14.38 -6.59 -4.61
C ALA A 19 -13.09 -5.73 -4.64
N PHE A 20 -12.05 -6.22 -5.33
CA PHE A 20 -10.78 -5.52 -5.49
C PHE A 20 -10.68 -4.67 -6.76
N ARG A 21 -11.70 -4.62 -7.62
CA ARG A 21 -11.62 -3.78 -8.82
C ARG A 21 -11.39 -2.33 -8.44
N LEU A 22 -10.40 -1.69 -9.05
CA LEU A 22 -10.05 -0.30 -8.78
C LEU A 22 -11.18 0.65 -9.18
N SER A 23 -11.90 0.34 -10.28
CA SER A 23 -13.01 1.16 -10.77
C SER A 23 -14.27 1.14 -9.90
N SER A 24 -14.47 0.09 -9.10
CA SER A 24 -15.71 -0.16 -8.35
C SER A 24 -15.51 -0.59 -6.89
N GLY A 25 -14.26 -0.65 -6.43
CA GLY A 25 -13.91 -1.15 -5.11
C GLY A 25 -14.43 -0.25 -3.99
N HIS A 26 -14.88 -0.86 -2.90
CA HIS A 26 -15.43 -0.16 -1.75
C HIS A 26 -14.79 -0.68 -0.46
N LEU A 27 -14.23 0.22 0.36
CA LEU A 27 -13.46 -0.16 1.55
C LEU A 27 -14.31 -0.84 2.64
N ASP A 28 -15.61 -0.55 2.67
CA ASP A 28 -16.60 -1.12 3.59
C ASP A 28 -17.09 -2.52 3.16
N GLN A 29 -16.85 -2.93 1.91
CA GLN A 29 -17.27 -4.23 1.36
C GLN A 29 -16.17 -5.30 1.43
N LEU A 30 -15.01 -4.98 2.02
CA LEU A 30 -13.85 -5.88 2.08
C LEU A 30 -13.99 -7.02 3.10
N GLY A 31 -15.03 -7.01 3.94
CA GLY A 31 -15.29 -8.04 4.94
C GLY A 31 -15.60 -9.42 4.37
N ALA A 32 -15.97 -9.50 3.09
CA ALA A 32 -16.22 -10.76 2.38
C ALA A 32 -14.93 -11.47 1.91
N ILE A 33 -13.77 -10.80 1.98
CA ILE A 33 -12.50 -11.35 1.50
C ILE A 33 -11.77 -12.02 2.66
N GLU A 34 -11.88 -13.34 2.71
CA GLU A 34 -11.24 -14.17 3.72
C GLU A 34 -9.71 -14.24 3.50
N ASN A 35 -8.96 -14.27 4.62
CA ASN A 35 -7.54 -14.62 4.65
C ASN A 35 -6.56 -13.73 3.83
N VAL A 36 -6.83 -12.44 3.62
CA VAL A 36 -5.86 -11.56 2.93
C VAL A 36 -4.57 -11.36 3.76
N ASN A 37 -3.43 -11.70 3.17
CA ASN A 37 -2.10 -11.44 3.72
C ASN A 37 -1.13 -11.07 2.59
N SER A 38 0.12 -10.75 2.94
CA SER A 38 1.15 -10.35 1.98
C SER A 38 1.43 -11.36 0.83
N MET A 39 1.10 -12.64 1.01
CA MET A 39 1.20 -13.63 -0.07
C MET A 39 -0.04 -13.62 -0.95
N LEU A 40 -1.24 -13.61 -0.35
CA LEU A 40 -2.50 -13.65 -1.11
C LEU A 40 -2.75 -12.36 -1.90
N THR A 41 -2.20 -11.23 -1.47
CA THR A 41 -2.22 -9.99 -2.28
C THR A 41 -1.57 -10.16 -3.66
N LYS A 42 -0.61 -11.10 -3.80
CA LYS A 42 0.01 -11.46 -5.09
C LYS A 42 -0.94 -12.26 -5.97
N VAL A 43 -1.64 -13.22 -5.40
CA VAL A 43 -2.65 -14.02 -6.11
C VAL A 43 -3.76 -13.11 -6.63
N TYR A 44 -4.25 -12.18 -5.80
CA TYR A 44 -5.26 -11.22 -6.22
C TYR A 44 -4.75 -10.23 -7.27
N ALA A 45 -3.47 -9.80 -7.20
CA ALA A 45 -2.87 -8.97 -8.25
C ALA A 45 -2.78 -9.72 -9.58
N LEU A 46 -2.31 -10.97 -9.56
CA LEU A 46 -2.20 -11.81 -10.75
C LEU A 46 -3.56 -12.12 -11.39
N ALA A 47 -4.61 -12.22 -10.58
CA ALA A 47 -5.98 -12.49 -11.05
C ALA A 47 -6.72 -11.23 -11.53
N SER A 48 -6.19 -10.02 -11.30
CA SER A 48 -6.81 -8.75 -11.67
C SER A 48 -6.60 -8.42 -13.16
N ASP A 49 -7.54 -7.67 -13.72
CA ASP A 49 -7.54 -7.16 -15.10
C ASP A 49 -7.28 -5.64 -15.18
N ASP A 50 -7.13 -4.96 -14.03
CA ASP A 50 -7.08 -3.49 -13.91
C ASP A 50 -5.78 -2.96 -13.26
N GLY A 51 -4.77 -3.80 -13.10
CA GLY A 51 -3.45 -3.38 -12.58
C GLY A 51 -3.38 -3.22 -11.07
N LEU A 52 -4.30 -3.85 -10.35
CA LEU A 52 -4.33 -3.95 -8.89
C LEU A 52 -2.95 -4.36 -8.32
N PRO A 53 -2.31 -3.53 -7.48
CA PRO A 53 -0.91 -3.70 -7.12
C PRO A 53 -0.68 -4.86 -6.15
N ILE A 54 0.47 -5.52 -6.21
CA ILE A 54 0.92 -6.36 -5.10
C ILE A 54 1.19 -5.46 -3.88
N TYR A 55 0.61 -5.82 -2.74
CA TYR A 55 0.89 -5.15 -1.47
C TYR A 55 1.57 -6.17 -0.55
N ASP A 56 2.89 -6.03 -0.36
CA ASP A 56 3.70 -6.80 0.59
C ASP A 56 4.35 -5.86 1.63
N SER A 57 5.16 -6.39 2.54
CA SER A 57 5.79 -5.59 3.60
C SER A 57 6.77 -4.53 3.09
N ARG A 58 7.41 -4.74 1.93
CA ARG A 58 8.32 -3.76 1.31
C ARG A 58 7.52 -2.63 0.67
N VAL A 59 6.51 -2.97 -0.13
CA VAL A 59 5.60 -1.96 -0.71
C VAL A 59 4.95 -1.13 0.40
N ALA A 60 4.53 -1.77 1.49
CA ALA A 60 4.03 -1.09 2.68
C ALA A 60 5.06 -0.13 3.30
N ALA A 61 6.30 -0.58 3.49
CA ALA A 61 7.38 0.25 4.04
C ALA A 61 7.69 1.47 3.17
N ALA A 62 7.72 1.30 1.84
CA ALA A 62 7.90 2.39 0.89
C ALA A 62 6.76 3.39 0.97
N MET A 63 5.51 2.93 0.97
CA MET A 63 4.34 3.82 1.07
C MET A 63 4.28 4.57 2.39
N ALA A 64 4.54 3.91 3.52
CA ALA A 64 4.63 4.57 4.82
C ALA A 64 5.72 5.67 4.82
N SER A 65 6.87 5.39 4.19
CA SER A 65 7.99 6.33 4.06
C SER A 65 7.63 7.53 3.17
N LEU A 66 6.94 7.31 2.05
CA LEU A 66 6.48 8.38 1.17
C LEU A 66 5.41 9.26 1.84
N VAL A 67 4.50 8.68 2.61
CA VAL A 67 3.51 9.44 3.40
C VAL A 67 4.19 10.32 4.45
N GLU A 68 5.25 9.81 5.09
CA GLU A 68 6.01 10.59 6.05
C GLU A 68 6.79 11.73 5.38
N LEU A 69 7.43 11.47 4.24
CA LEU A 69 8.05 12.53 3.43
C LEU A 69 7.04 13.58 3.02
N PHE A 70 5.85 13.18 2.60
CA PHE A 70 4.76 14.11 2.29
C PHE A 70 4.38 14.95 3.52
N ARG A 71 4.22 14.33 4.69
CA ARG A 71 3.89 15.02 5.95
C ARG A 71 4.95 16.08 6.27
N ILE A 72 6.23 15.71 6.21
CA ILE A 72 7.37 16.59 6.50
C ILE A 72 7.45 17.73 5.48
N LYS A 73 7.48 17.40 4.18
CA LYS A 73 7.61 18.41 3.10
C LYS A 73 6.45 19.39 3.05
N THR A 74 5.24 18.94 3.38
CA THR A 74 4.04 19.80 3.44
C THR A 74 3.74 20.34 4.83
N ARG A 75 4.68 20.19 5.79
CA ARG A 75 4.62 20.72 7.17
C ARG A 75 3.31 20.40 7.88
N ARG A 76 2.78 19.19 7.70
CA ARG A 76 1.53 18.76 8.32
C ARG A 76 1.76 18.48 9.80
N ALA A 77 1.01 19.19 10.66
CA ALA A 77 1.02 19.01 12.12
C ALA A 77 0.20 17.79 12.57
N TRP A 78 0.39 16.64 11.92
CA TRP A 78 -0.31 15.41 12.28
C TRP A 78 0.24 14.82 13.57
N ARG A 79 -0.66 14.48 14.50
CA ARG A 79 -0.35 13.65 15.69
C ARG A 79 -0.48 12.16 15.39
N GLN A 80 -1.22 11.81 14.35
CA GLN A 80 -1.35 10.47 13.78
C GLN A 80 -1.57 10.60 12.28
N VAL A 81 -1.04 9.64 11.51
CA VAL A 81 -1.29 9.54 10.08
C VAL A 81 -2.79 9.29 9.86
N PRO A 82 -3.47 10.10 9.02
CA PRO A 82 -4.89 9.88 8.71
C PRO A 82 -5.13 8.45 8.20
N ALA A 83 -6.24 7.82 8.62
CA ALA A 83 -6.53 6.43 8.29
C ALA A 83 -6.45 6.12 6.79
N ARG A 84 -6.87 7.05 5.93
CA ARG A 84 -6.78 6.92 4.46
C ARG A 84 -5.35 6.84 3.93
N LEU A 85 -4.37 7.42 4.64
CA LEU A 85 -2.94 7.41 4.29
C LEU A 85 -2.13 6.46 5.18
N LEU A 86 -2.77 5.74 6.10
CA LEU A 86 -2.09 4.76 6.94
C LEU A 86 -1.86 3.48 6.14
N PHE A 87 -0.60 3.21 5.78
CA PHE A 87 -0.16 1.99 5.10
C PHE A 87 0.55 1.08 6.09
N PRO A 88 -0.16 0.10 6.69
CA PRO A 88 0.42 -0.73 7.72
C PRO A 88 1.40 -1.76 7.13
N THR A 89 2.43 -2.10 7.90
CA THR A 89 3.46 -3.12 7.56
C THR A 89 3.56 -4.20 8.65
N MET A 90 4.19 -5.33 8.33
CA MET A 90 4.45 -6.45 9.26
C MET A 90 5.91 -6.48 9.76
N ASP A 91 6.82 -5.73 9.14
CA ASP A 91 8.26 -5.98 9.26
C ASP A 91 8.89 -5.19 10.43
N ALA A 92 9.64 -5.90 11.28
CA ALA A 92 10.35 -5.34 12.41
C ALA A 92 11.83 -4.99 12.10
N SER A 93 12.33 -5.26 10.90
CA SER A 93 13.71 -4.96 10.50
C SER A 93 13.94 -3.45 10.35
N ALA A 94 15.05 -2.94 10.91
CA ALA A 94 15.33 -1.51 10.95
C ALA A 94 15.36 -0.84 9.56
N ARG A 95 15.87 -1.54 8.53
CA ARG A 95 15.97 -1.03 7.15
C ARG A 95 14.63 -0.86 6.43
N ARG A 96 13.56 -1.50 6.95
CA ARG A 96 12.20 -1.42 6.41
C ARG A 96 11.24 -0.74 7.38
N LYS A 97 11.78 -0.13 8.44
CA LYS A 97 11.01 0.69 9.37
C LYS A 97 11.11 2.16 9.00
N LEU A 98 10.06 2.90 9.32
CA LEU A 98 10.01 4.34 9.17
C LEU A 98 11.12 5.06 9.95
N ILE A 99 11.50 4.54 11.12
CA ILE A 99 12.66 5.05 11.88
C ILE A 99 13.99 4.90 11.14
N GLY A 100 14.06 4.01 10.16
CA GLY A 100 15.22 3.89 9.27
C GLY A 100 15.31 5.05 8.28
N LEU A 101 14.17 5.64 7.90
CA LEU A 101 14.11 6.86 7.09
C LEU A 101 14.50 8.09 7.93
N ASP A 102 13.80 8.30 9.05
CA ASP A 102 13.97 9.45 9.94
C ASP A 102 13.73 8.98 11.39
N THR A 103 14.68 9.24 12.29
CA THR A 103 14.56 8.87 13.70
C THR A 103 13.43 9.63 14.42
N GLY A 104 13.02 10.79 13.88
CA GLY A 104 11.88 11.58 14.34
C GLY A 104 10.54 11.23 13.67
N ALA A 105 10.48 10.14 12.89
CA ALA A 105 9.31 9.86 12.09
C ALA A 105 8.03 9.60 12.91
N LEU A 106 6.88 10.00 12.36
CA LEU A 106 5.59 9.86 13.03
C LEU A 106 5.11 8.39 13.11
N MET A 107 5.35 7.76 14.25
CA MET A 107 4.89 6.39 14.53
C MET A 107 3.42 6.37 14.96
N SER A 108 2.52 6.05 14.03
CA SER A 108 1.07 6.03 14.27
C SER A 108 0.56 4.70 14.82
N LYS A 109 -0.47 4.75 15.67
CA LYS A 109 -1.18 3.56 16.12
C LYS A 109 -1.75 2.81 14.89
N GLY A 110 -1.57 1.50 14.84
CA GLY A 110 -2.02 0.69 13.71
C GLY A 110 -1.10 0.76 12.48
N ALA A 111 0.11 1.33 12.59
CA ALA A 111 1.13 1.22 11.53
C ALA A 111 1.72 -0.20 11.43
N SER A 112 1.58 -1.02 12.47
CA SER A 112 1.99 -2.43 12.48
C SER A 112 0.77 -3.35 12.38
N MET A 113 0.91 -4.43 11.62
CA MET A 113 -0.01 -5.57 11.59
C MET A 113 0.64 -6.78 12.23
N TYR A 114 -0.19 -7.63 12.84
CA TYR A 114 0.22 -8.93 13.38
C TYR A 114 -0.75 -10.00 12.88
N TYR A 115 -0.23 -11.20 12.59
CA TYR A 115 -1.06 -12.31 12.09
C TYR A 115 -2.16 -12.76 13.07
N THR A 116 -2.02 -12.43 14.35
CA THR A 116 -3.01 -12.72 15.39
C THR A 116 -4.18 -11.73 15.43
N GLN A 117 -4.11 -10.63 14.67
CA GLN A 117 -5.17 -9.63 14.67
C GLN A 117 -6.35 -10.06 13.78
N PRO A 118 -7.60 -10.05 14.29
CA PRO A 118 -8.76 -10.50 13.53
C PRO A 118 -9.10 -9.60 12.34
N ASP A 119 -8.71 -8.32 12.38
CA ASP A 119 -8.93 -7.33 11.32
C ASP A 119 -7.80 -7.30 10.27
N MET A 120 -6.79 -8.16 10.40
CA MET A 120 -5.62 -8.17 9.52
C MET A 120 -5.99 -8.34 8.03
N PRO A 121 -6.90 -9.26 7.63
CA PRO A 121 -7.32 -9.38 6.23
C PRO A 121 -7.90 -8.08 5.66
N ALA A 122 -8.84 -7.46 6.38
CA ALA A 122 -9.47 -6.21 5.95
C ALA A 122 -8.45 -5.07 5.81
N ARG A 123 -7.43 -5.03 6.69
CA ARG A 123 -6.37 -4.01 6.63
C ARG A 123 -5.44 -4.20 5.43
N TRP A 124 -5.05 -5.43 5.10
CA TRP A 124 -4.31 -5.73 3.87
C TRP A 124 -5.11 -5.38 2.62
N ALA A 125 -6.39 -5.78 2.59
CA ALA A 125 -7.29 -5.51 1.49
C ALA A 125 -7.47 -4.00 1.27
N SER A 126 -7.72 -3.26 2.35
CA SER A 126 -7.89 -1.80 2.31
C SER A 126 -6.63 -1.09 1.84
N ALA A 127 -5.45 -1.51 2.32
CA ALA A 127 -4.19 -0.90 1.91
C ALA A 127 -3.89 -1.17 0.42
N LYS A 128 -4.17 -2.38 -0.07
CA LYS A 128 -4.01 -2.75 -1.48
C LYS A 128 -4.88 -1.89 -2.41
N LEU A 129 -6.17 -1.73 -2.09
CA LEU A 129 -7.06 -0.86 -2.87
C LEU A 129 -6.60 0.60 -2.87
N ARG A 130 -6.30 1.14 -1.68
CA ARG A 130 -5.86 2.53 -1.56
C ARG A 130 -4.56 2.79 -2.30
N LEU A 131 -3.64 1.83 -2.32
CA LEU A 131 -2.43 1.93 -3.14
C LEU A 131 -2.78 1.98 -4.63
N GLY A 132 -3.68 1.11 -5.10
CA GLY A 132 -4.14 1.10 -6.48
C GLY A 132 -4.70 2.46 -6.90
N TRP A 133 -5.62 3.02 -6.12
CA TRP A 133 -6.18 4.34 -6.40
C TRP A 133 -5.14 5.47 -6.40
N ILE A 134 -4.21 5.48 -5.45
CA ILE A 134 -3.12 6.47 -5.44
C ILE A 134 -2.24 6.32 -6.69
N ALA A 135 -1.94 5.10 -7.10
CA ALA A 135 -1.10 4.83 -8.26
C ALA A 135 -1.79 5.24 -9.57
N GLU A 136 -3.07 4.89 -9.76
CA GLU A 136 -3.86 5.32 -10.91
C GLU A 136 -3.92 6.84 -11.01
N ASP A 137 -4.25 7.50 -9.89
CA ASP A 137 -4.37 8.94 -9.83
C ASP A 137 -3.04 9.64 -10.13
N LEU A 138 -1.94 9.17 -9.53
CA LEU A 138 -0.59 9.68 -9.78
C LEU A 138 -0.19 9.52 -11.24
N LEU A 139 -0.37 8.35 -11.83
CA LEU A 139 0.03 8.07 -13.22
C LEU A 139 -0.83 8.80 -14.25
N ARG A 140 -2.09 9.09 -13.89
CA ARG A 140 -2.98 9.97 -14.66
C ARG A 140 -2.52 11.43 -14.60
N GLN A 141 -2.13 11.92 -13.42
CA GLN A 141 -1.64 13.30 -13.24
C GLN A 141 -0.22 13.51 -13.78
N ALA A 142 0.61 12.48 -13.79
CA ALA A 142 1.98 12.50 -14.29
C ALA A 142 2.15 11.54 -15.48
N PRO A 143 1.66 11.87 -16.68
CA PRO A 143 1.66 10.95 -17.83
C PRO A 143 3.07 10.54 -18.28
N GLN A 144 4.09 11.36 -18.01
CA GLN A 144 5.49 11.06 -18.33
C GLN A 144 6.15 10.11 -17.32
N LEU A 145 5.60 9.99 -16.11
CA LEU A 145 6.14 9.09 -15.11
C LEU A 145 5.96 7.65 -15.59
N LEU A 146 7.08 6.93 -15.74
CA LEU A 146 7.10 5.54 -16.20
C LEU A 146 6.50 5.34 -17.61
N SER A 147 6.48 6.38 -18.46
CA SER A 147 5.90 6.29 -19.81
C SER A 147 6.63 5.32 -20.74
N ALA A 148 7.93 5.10 -20.50
CA ALA A 148 8.76 4.18 -21.28
C ALA A 148 8.58 2.69 -20.90
N GLN A 149 7.70 2.37 -19.95
CA GLN A 149 7.51 0.99 -19.51
C GLN A 149 6.71 0.20 -20.56
N PRO A 150 7.23 -0.92 -21.06
CA PRO A 150 6.62 -1.68 -22.16
C PRO A 150 5.34 -2.43 -21.77
N HIS A 151 5.05 -2.48 -20.47
CA HIS A 151 3.90 -3.19 -19.90
C HIS A 151 3.02 -2.22 -19.10
N SER A 152 2.49 -2.67 -17.96
CA SER A 152 1.66 -1.85 -17.10
C SER A 152 2.49 -0.82 -16.32
N ARG A 153 2.17 0.47 -16.48
CA ARG A 153 2.73 1.56 -15.66
C ARG A 153 2.42 1.38 -14.17
N LEU A 154 1.24 0.81 -13.84
CA LEU A 154 0.87 0.50 -12.46
C LEU A 154 1.80 -0.54 -11.85
N HIS A 155 2.11 -1.63 -12.57
CA HIS A 155 3.05 -2.64 -12.08
C HIS A 155 4.49 -2.12 -12.02
N ALA A 156 4.90 -1.25 -12.94
CA ALA A 156 6.21 -0.61 -12.85
C ALA A 156 6.32 0.33 -11.63
N PHE A 157 5.23 1.03 -11.29
CA PHE A 157 5.17 1.85 -10.07
C PHE A 157 5.24 0.97 -8.82
N GLU A 158 4.47 -0.11 -8.75
CA GLU A 158 4.53 -1.11 -7.68
C GLU A 158 5.93 -1.72 -7.54
N ALA A 159 6.58 -2.11 -8.64
CA ALA A 159 7.95 -2.63 -8.64
C ALA A 159 8.96 -1.59 -8.11
N SER A 160 8.76 -0.31 -8.42
CA SER A 160 9.59 0.77 -7.88
C SER A 160 9.42 0.88 -6.36
N LEU A 161 8.18 0.79 -5.85
CA LEU A 161 7.91 0.76 -4.41
C LEU A 161 8.52 -0.46 -3.72
N PHE A 162 8.49 -1.61 -4.37
CA PHE A 162 9.12 -2.82 -3.86
C PHE A 162 10.63 -2.66 -3.69
N VAL A 163 11.32 -2.05 -4.66
CA VAL A 163 12.76 -1.78 -4.59
C VAL A 163 13.08 -0.75 -3.52
N ILE A 164 12.33 0.36 -3.46
CA ILE A 164 12.45 1.38 -2.40
C ILE A 164 12.26 0.74 -1.02
N GLY A 165 11.25 -0.11 -0.88
CA GLY A 165 10.89 -0.79 0.35
C GLY A 165 11.90 -1.83 0.82
N TYR A 166 12.87 -2.20 -0.01
CA TYR A 166 14.00 -3.04 0.41
C TYR A 166 14.87 -2.31 1.43
N ASP A 167 15.10 -1.01 1.20
CA ASP A 167 15.85 -0.13 2.09
C ASP A 167 15.35 1.31 1.99
N VAL A 168 14.48 1.70 2.92
CA VAL A 168 13.81 3.01 2.87
C VAL A 168 14.77 4.20 3.08
N ARG A 169 16.01 3.93 3.54
CA ARG A 169 17.07 4.95 3.65
C ARG A 169 17.45 5.55 2.32
N CYS A 170 17.20 4.87 1.20
CA CYS A 170 17.40 5.43 -0.12
C CYS A 170 16.62 6.73 -0.34
N LEU A 171 15.55 6.95 0.43
CA LEU A 171 14.77 8.17 0.38
C LEU A 171 15.28 9.29 1.32
N ALA A 172 16.24 9.03 2.21
CA ALA A 172 16.68 9.97 3.24
C ALA A 172 17.19 11.32 2.67
N GLY A 173 17.80 11.30 1.48
CA GLY A 173 18.20 12.53 0.78
C GLY A 173 17.04 13.48 0.43
N ASN A 174 15.79 13.02 0.52
CA ASN A 174 14.61 13.86 0.30
C ASN A 174 14.15 14.60 1.57
N LEU A 175 14.73 14.31 2.74
CA LEU A 175 14.38 14.98 4.01
C LEU A 175 14.93 16.41 4.09
N SER A 176 16.08 16.67 3.45
CA SER A 176 16.78 17.96 3.46
C SER A 176 16.20 19.02 2.51
N GLY A 177 15.20 18.68 1.70
CA GLY A 177 14.58 19.57 0.71
C GLY A 177 13.33 20.33 1.18
N ALA A 178 13.17 20.63 2.47
CA ALA A 178 12.00 21.33 3.01
C ALA A 178 11.92 22.84 2.69
N GLN A 179 12.77 23.31 1.77
CA GLN A 179 12.76 24.66 1.22
C GLN A 179 12.36 24.57 -0.27
N ALA A 180 11.41 25.41 -0.69
CA ALA A 180 10.84 25.54 -2.04
C ALA A 180 9.70 24.58 -2.43
N ILE A 181 8.59 24.61 -1.68
CA ILE A 181 7.28 24.47 -2.33
C ILE A 181 6.50 25.73 -1.95
N ASP A 182 6.84 26.82 -2.63
CA ASP A 182 6.08 28.06 -2.56
C ASP A 182 4.71 27.85 -3.18
N ALA A 183 3.72 28.45 -2.51
CA ALA A 183 2.34 28.54 -2.93
C ALA A 183 2.23 29.05 -4.37
N LYS A 184 1.52 28.28 -5.20
CA LYS A 184 0.73 28.80 -6.30
C LYS A 184 -0.66 28.18 -6.22
#